data_AF-A0A0F9LDC3-F1
#
_entry.id   AF-A0A0F9LDC3-F1
#
_cell.length_a   1.000
_cell.length_b   1.000
_cell.length_c   1.000
_cell.angle_alpha   90.00
_cell.angle_beta   90.00
_cell.angle_gamma   90.00
#
_symmetry.space_group_name_H-M   'P 1'
#
loop_
_entity.id
_entity.type
_entity.pdbx_description
1 polymer ?
#
loop_
_entity_poly.entity_id
_entity_poly.type
_entity_poly.pdbx_seq_one_letter_code
_entity_poly.pdbx_strand_id
1 'polypeptide(L)' 'MIIEHWTEDRDPKRIKRILEKIEKLWRDSPDLRFGQFIQNIFGSSIRDQPIYFKEDDEVEKILDYLLGRKNS' A
#
# COMPACT_ATOMS: atom_id res chain seq x y z
N MET A 1 4.91 17.41 -22.71
CA MET A 1 6.26 16.83 -22.57
C MET A 1 6.08 15.34 -22.36
N ILE A 2 6.43 14.56 -23.38
CA ILE A 2 6.47 13.10 -23.31
C ILE A 2 7.78 12.74 -22.63
N ILE A 3 7.74 11.96 -21.55
CA ILE A 3 8.94 11.39 -20.94
C ILE A 3 8.80 9.88 -21.08
N GLU A 4 9.36 9.36 -22.17
CA GLU A 4 9.52 7.92 -22.39
C GLU A 4 10.67 7.41 -21.52
N HIS A 5 10.32 6.64 -20.49
CA HIS A 5 11.12 5.56 -19.92
C HIS A 5 10.12 4.56 -19.31
N TRP A 6 9.58 3.69 -20.15
CA TRP A 6 8.79 2.56 -19.70
C TRP A 6 9.75 1.52 -19.10
N THR A 7 10.05 1.67 -17.80
CA THR A 7 10.36 0.51 -16.96
C THR A 7 9.19 -0.46 -17.10
N GLU A 8 9.44 -1.73 -17.41
CA GLU A 8 8.46 -2.84 -17.54
C GLU A 8 7.03 -2.45 -17.12
N ASP A 9 6.13 -2.33 -18.11
CA ASP A 9 4.75 -1.86 -17.93
C ASP A 9 4.12 -2.40 -16.64
N ARG A 10 3.98 -1.53 -15.63
CA ARG A 10 3.39 -1.91 -14.35
C ARG A 10 1.95 -2.38 -14.60
N ASP A 11 1.66 -3.65 -14.33
CA ASP A 11 0.34 -4.24 -14.57
C ASP A 11 -0.78 -3.36 -13.96
N PRO A 12 -1.67 -2.77 -14.76
CA PRO A 12 -2.75 -1.93 -14.26
C PRO A 12 -3.67 -2.64 -13.25
N LYS A 13 -3.76 -3.97 -13.31
CA LYS A 13 -4.55 -4.76 -12.34
C LYS A 13 -4.02 -4.65 -10.92
N ARG A 14 -2.74 -4.26 -10.72
CA ARG A 14 -2.15 -4.03 -9.39
C ARG A 14 -2.93 -3.00 -8.58
N ILE A 15 -3.45 -1.96 -9.23
CA ILE A 15 -4.16 -0.86 -8.57
C ILE A 15 -5.39 -1.42 -7.85
N LYS A 16 -6.21 -2.18 -8.57
CA LYS A 16 -7.42 -2.78 -8.01
C LYS A 16 -7.10 -3.73 -6.87
N ARG A 17 -6.13 -4.63 -7.04
CA ARG A 17 -5.73 -5.59 -5.99
C ARG A 17 -5.26 -4.89 -4.71
N ILE A 18 -4.41 -3.88 -4.82
CA ILE A 18 -3.88 -3.12 -3.68
C ILE A 18 -5.02 -2.37 -2.98
N LEU A 19 -5.91 -1.72 -3.73
CA LEU A 19 -7.06 -1.02 -3.17
C LEU A 19 -8.02 -1.97 -2.43
N GLU A 20 -8.28 -3.17 -2.94
CA GLU A 20 -9.10 -4.18 -2.27
C GLU A 20 -8.50 -4.63 -0.93
N LYS A 21 -7.16 -4.74 -0.84
CA LYS A 21 -6.45 -5.08 0.41
C LYS A 21 -6.52 -3.93 1.41
N ILE A 22 -6.29 -2.70 0.95
CA ILE A 22 -6.42 -1.48 1.74
C ILE A 22 -7.85 -1.35 2.29
N GLU A 23 -8.86 -1.55 1.47
CA GLU A 23 -10.27 -1.47 1.88
C GLU A 23 -10.58 -2.46 3.00
N LYS A 24 -10.14 -3.72 2.86
CA LYS A 24 -10.36 -4.76 3.87
C LYS A 24 -9.75 -4.42 5.23
N LEU A 25 -8.55 -3.86 5.24
CA LEU A 25 -7.85 -3.46 6.46
C LEU A 25 -8.44 -2.17 7.04
N TRP A 26 -8.81 -1.20 6.21
CA TRP A 26 -9.31 0.10 6.67
C TRP A 26 -10.71 0.03 7.27
N ARG A 27 -11.53 -0.93 6.82
CA ARG A 27 -12.85 -1.21 7.42
C ARG A 27 -12.79 -1.54 8.92
N ASP A 28 -11.65 -2.00 9.42
CA ASP A 28 -11.45 -2.31 10.85
C ASP A 28 -11.10 -1.06 11.69
N SER A 29 -10.81 0.08 11.06
CA SER A 29 -10.50 1.35 11.72
C SER A 29 -11.16 2.53 10.98
N PRO A 30 -12.51 2.58 10.95
CA PRO A 30 -13.26 3.54 10.15
C PRO A 30 -13.14 4.99 10.65
N ASP A 31 -12.63 5.18 11.86
CA ASP A 31 -12.34 6.47 12.48
C ASP A 31 -11.08 7.13 11.88
N LEU A 32 -10.16 6.34 11.34
CA LEU A 32 -8.96 6.86 10.70
C LEU A 32 -9.32 7.46 9.34
N ARG A 33 -8.86 8.69 9.07
CA ARG A 33 -8.85 9.23 7.71
C ARG A 33 -7.85 8.45 6.85
N PHE A 34 -8.11 8.35 5.55
CA PHE A 34 -7.30 7.55 4.63
C PHE A 34 -5.79 7.79 4.77
N GLY A 35 -5.33 9.04 4.74
CA GLY A 35 -3.90 9.35 4.86
C GLY A 35 -3.28 8.93 6.20
N GLN A 36 -4.05 9.02 7.29
CA GLN A 36 -3.60 8.59 8.62
C GLN A 36 -3.51 7.07 8.71
N PHE A 37 -4.49 6.36 8.13
CA PHE A 37 -4.46 4.91 8.01
C PHE A 37 -3.23 4.42 7.22
N ILE A 38 -2.95 5.04 6.07
CA ILE A 38 -1.77 4.74 5.24
C ILE A 38 -0.48 5.00 6.02
N GLN A 39 -0.38 6.14 6.72
CA GLN A 39 0.79 6.44 7.55
C GLN A 39 0.99 5.43 8.69
N ASN A 40 -0.09 4.93 9.29
CA ASN A 40 -0.02 3.92 10.34
C ASN A 40 0.46 2.56 9.83
N ILE A 41 0.05 2.15 8.62
CA ILE A 41 0.49 0.89 8.01
C ILE A 41 1.96 0.94 7.58
N PHE A 42 2.35 2.00 6.88
CA PHE A 42 3.64 2.07 6.21
C PHE A 42 4.71 2.84 7.00
N GLY A 43 4.37 3.30 8.21
CA GLY A 43 5.25 4.03 9.10
C GLY A 43 5.38 5.51 8.77
N SER A 44 5.99 6.25 9.70
CA SER A 44 6.39 7.64 9.45
C SER A 44 7.73 7.68 8.71
N SER A 45 7.86 8.59 7.75
CA SER A 45 9.07 8.92 6.98
C SER A 45 10.32 9.26 7.81
N ILE A 46 10.21 9.32 9.15
CA ILE A 46 11.28 9.69 10.06
C ILE A 46 12.12 8.48 10.49
N ARG A 47 11.58 7.25 10.44
CA ARG A 47 12.31 6.02 10.85
C ARG A 47 12.43 4.98 9.73
N ASP A 48 11.49 4.97 8.78
CA ASP A 48 11.50 4.11 7.60
C ASP A 48 11.54 4.95 6.32
N GLN A 49 11.99 4.35 5.21
CA GLN A 49 11.87 5.01 3.91
C GLN A 49 10.40 5.42 3.68
N PRO A 50 10.15 6.66 3.25
CA PRO A 50 8.80 7.12 2.94
C PRO A 50 8.04 6.14 2.04
N ILE A 51 6.73 6.03 2.24
CA ILE A 51 5.88 5.09 1.49
C ILE A 51 6.05 5.19 -0.04
N TYR A 52 6.30 6.40 -0.57
CA TYR A 52 6.48 6.62 -2.00
C TYR A 52 7.80 6.10 -2.58
N PHE A 53 8.70 5.56 -1.74
CA PHE A 53 9.90 4.83 -2.19
C PHE A 53 9.70 3.31 -2.22
N LYS A 54 8.59 2.79 -1.67
CA LYS A 54 8.31 1.35 -1.69
C LYS A 54 7.76 0.93 -3.04
N GLU A 55 8.31 -0.16 -3.56
CA GLU A 55 7.81 -0.80 -4.76
C GLU A 55 6.45 -1.47 -4.52
N ASP A 56 5.66 -1.65 -5.58
CA ASP A 56 4.31 -2.20 -5.47
C ASP A 56 4.26 -3.59 -4.82
N ASP A 57 5.27 -4.44 -5.07
CA ASP A 57 5.36 -5.77 -4.51
C ASP A 57 5.70 -5.74 -3.01
N GLU A 58 6.51 -4.78 -2.57
CA GLU A 58 6.79 -4.54 -1.15
C GLU A 58 5.54 -4.06 -0.42
N VAL A 59 4.80 -3.12 -1.02
CA VAL A 59 3.50 -2.66 -0.51
C VAL A 59 2.54 -3.84 -0.38
N GLU A 60 2.45 -4.67 -1.41
CA GLU A 60 1.52 -5.80 -1.44
C GLU A 60 1.88 -6.88 -0.40
N LYS A 61 3.17 -7.19 -0.20
CA LYS A 61 3.65 -8.11 0.85
C LYS A 61 3.27 -7.64 2.25
N ILE A 62 3.38 -6.33 2.54
CA ILE A 62 3.00 -5.76 3.84
C ILE A 62 1.49 -5.93 4.06
N LEU A 63 0.68 -5.60 3.06
CA LEU A 63 -0.78 -5.74 3.14
C LEU A 63 -1.20 -7.21 3.33
N ASP A 64 -0.57 -8.14 2.62
CA ASP A 64 -0.83 -9.57 2.78
C ASP A 64 -0.45 -10.10 4.15
N TYR A 65 0.70 -9.66 4.69
CA TYR A 65 1.12 -10.00 6.05
C TYR A 65 0.09 -9.54 7.10
N LEU A 66 -0.40 -8.30 6.98
CA LEU A 66 -1.40 -7.74 7.91
C LEU A 66 -2.75 -8.48 7.80
N LEU A 67 -3.18 -8.82 6.58
CA LEU A 67 -4.39 -9.61 6.36
C LEU A 67 -4.24 -11.05 6.89
N GLY A 68 -3.06 -11.66 6.77
CA GLY A 68 -2.77 -12.98 7.33
C GLY A 68 -2.86 -13.00 8.86
N ARG A 69 -2.37 -11.94 9.52
CA ARG A 69 -2.46 -11.77 10.98
C ARG A 69 -3.90 -11.65 11.50
N LYS A 70 -4.85 -11.23 10.66
CA LYS A 70 -6.28 -11.17 11.00
C LYS A 70 -6.93 -12.56 11.06
N ASN A 71 -6.38 -13.54 10.36
CA ASN A 71 -6.95 -14.89 10.25
C ASN A 71 -6.33 -15.90 11.24
N SER A 72 -5.43 -15.47 12.13
CA SER A 72 -4.80 -16.28 13.19
C SER A 72 -5.37 -15.91 14.55
#